data_AF-A0A060X5B0-F1
#
_entry.id   AF-A0A060X5B0-F1
#
_cell.length_a   1.000
_cell.length_b   1.000
_cell.length_c   1.000
_cell.angle_alpha   90.00
_cell.angle_beta   90.00
_cell.angle_gamma   90.00
#
_symmetry.space_group_name_H-M   'P 1'
#
loop_
_entity.id
_entity.type
_entity.pdbx_description
1 polymer ?
#
loop_
_entity_poly.entity_id
_entity_poly.type
_entity_poly.pdbx_seq_one_letter_code
_entity_poly.pdbx_strand_id
1 'polypeptide(L)'
;MIPYVLFHSFYVYYTGKYQSLGIKQGGPLAGKWVELPITKSPKIVQFSVGHDGSHALLVAEDGSVFFTGSASKGEDGESTKSRRQPKPYKPKKMMKLETKTAVNTACNNGSSSIVTKDGELYMFGKDAIYSDSTCQVSDLKGHIVTQVAMGKAHTCVLTKSGEVWTFGVNNKGQCGRETGAMNQAGKAFGVESMATAMDEDLEDELEEKEEKSMMCQPGMHKWKLDQCMVCTVCGDCTGYGASCVSSGRPDRVPGGICGCGSGESGCSACGCCKACARELDGQEVRQRGIFDAVKEMIPLDLLLGVNIEEHIQIRQEEKRQRINRRHRLEEGRGPIVFPGPILMNQREQALVRLRPLRHKRDKHTDGNSERGEKDASKITTYPPGAVRFDCEMRAVQVSCGFHHSVVLMENGDVYTFGYGQHGQLGHGDVNSRGSPTLVQALPGPSVQVTAGSNHTAVLLMDGQVFTFGSFSKGQLGRPILDMPYWNAKPSPMPNIGAKYGRKATWIGASGDQTFLRIDEALINSHVLATSEIFASKHIIGLVPTSVSEPPPFKCLLINKLDGSCRTFNDSEQEDLQGFGLCLDPVYDVIWRSLILFLFI
;
A
#
# COMPACT_ATOMS: atom_id res chain seq x y z
N MET A 1 -10.87 -8.24 -3.68
CA MET A 1 -11.47 -6.94 -3.31
C MET A 1 -12.97 -6.92 -3.53
N ILE A 2 -13.66 -6.21 -2.64
CA ILE A 2 -15.08 -5.91 -2.64
C ILE A 2 -15.27 -4.58 -3.39
N PRO A 3 -16.40 -4.36 -4.08
CA PRO A 3 -16.72 -3.05 -4.61
C PRO A 3 -16.66 -1.99 -3.50
N TYR A 4 -16.20 -0.77 -3.81
CA TYR A 4 -16.32 0.35 -2.88
C TYR A 4 -17.77 0.49 -2.47
N VAL A 5 -18.03 0.67 -1.17
CA VAL A 5 -19.37 0.80 -0.60
C VAL A 5 -19.54 2.23 -0.07
N LEU A 6 -20.68 2.85 -0.40
CA LEU A 6 -21.06 4.19 0.03
C LEU A 6 -22.46 4.15 0.61
N PHE A 7 -22.68 4.87 1.71
CA PHE A 7 -23.99 5.02 2.32
C PHE A 7 -24.58 6.38 1.97
N HIS A 8 -25.81 6.40 1.45
CA HIS A 8 -26.54 7.63 1.20
C HIS A 8 -28.05 7.40 1.41
N SER A 9 -28.68 8.26 2.21
CA SER A 9 -30.13 8.29 2.41
C SER A 9 -30.78 6.91 2.72
N PHE A 10 -30.15 6.15 3.63
CA PHE A 10 -30.55 4.78 4.05
C PHE A 10 -30.30 3.65 3.04
N TYR A 11 -29.81 3.99 1.84
CA TYR A 11 -29.42 3.02 0.81
C TYR A 11 -27.91 2.75 0.83
N VAL A 12 -27.56 1.49 0.55
CA VAL A 12 -26.18 1.03 0.42
C VAL A 12 -25.85 0.95 -1.07
N TYR A 13 -24.99 1.84 -1.56
CA TYR A 13 -24.51 1.84 -2.93
C TYR A 13 -23.16 1.15 -3.03
N TYR A 14 -22.88 0.50 -4.16
CA TYR A 14 -21.60 -0.14 -4.42
C TYR A 14 -21.10 0.07 -5.86
N THR A 15 -19.77 0.03 -6.07
CA THR A 15 -19.13 0.03 -7.40
C THR A 15 -17.84 -0.80 -7.43
N GLY A 16 -17.66 -1.67 -8.44
CA GLY A 16 -16.51 -2.59 -8.57
C GLY A 16 -16.88 -4.07 -8.71
N LYS A 17 -16.02 -4.99 -8.22
CA LYS A 17 -16.08 -6.47 -8.44
C LYS A 17 -17.26 -7.15 -7.71
N TYR A 18 -18.49 -6.86 -8.15
CA TYR A 18 -19.79 -7.27 -7.61
C TYR A 18 -19.95 -8.76 -7.26
N GLN A 19 -19.21 -9.64 -7.92
CA GLN A 19 -19.12 -11.07 -7.64
C GLN A 19 -18.75 -11.37 -6.17
N SER A 20 -17.92 -10.51 -5.57
CA SER A 20 -17.53 -10.57 -4.15
C SER A 20 -18.66 -10.27 -3.16
N LEU A 21 -19.80 -9.76 -3.60
CA LEU A 21 -21.05 -9.62 -2.80
C LEU A 21 -22.06 -10.74 -3.11
N GLY A 22 -21.63 -11.84 -3.75
CA GLY A 22 -22.51 -12.94 -4.17
C GLY A 22 -23.46 -12.61 -5.33
N ILE A 23 -23.23 -11.48 -6.02
CA ILE A 23 -24.01 -11.06 -7.18
C ILE A 23 -23.42 -11.74 -8.42
N LYS A 24 -24.20 -12.60 -9.10
CA LYS A 24 -23.70 -13.42 -10.21
C LYS A 24 -23.69 -12.72 -11.57
N GLN A 25 -24.61 -11.78 -11.79
CA GLN A 25 -24.84 -11.05 -13.04
C GLN A 25 -25.44 -9.68 -12.69
N GLY A 26 -25.36 -8.70 -13.60
CA GLY A 26 -26.02 -7.39 -13.46
C GLY A 26 -25.34 -6.42 -12.49
N GLY A 27 -24.01 -6.50 -12.34
CA GLY A 27 -23.24 -5.53 -11.57
C GLY A 27 -23.03 -4.19 -12.31
N PRO A 28 -22.62 -3.12 -11.60
CA PRO A 28 -22.31 -1.83 -12.18
C PRO A 28 -21.14 -1.89 -13.18
N LEU A 29 -21.22 -1.05 -14.21
CA LEU A 29 -20.04 -0.63 -14.99
C LEU A 29 -19.06 0.13 -14.09
N ALA A 30 -17.77 0.08 -14.40
CA ALA A 30 -16.73 0.77 -13.64
C ALA A 30 -17.06 2.27 -13.48
N GLY A 31 -16.93 2.79 -12.25
CA GLY A 31 -17.25 4.18 -11.91
C GLY A 31 -18.74 4.50 -11.72
N LYS A 32 -19.67 3.61 -12.11
CA LYS A 32 -21.10 3.77 -11.79
C LYS A 32 -21.44 3.14 -10.45
N TRP A 33 -22.23 3.82 -9.65
CA TRP A 33 -22.76 3.32 -8.38
C TRP A 33 -24.13 2.67 -8.59
N VAL A 34 -24.36 1.52 -7.97
CA VAL A 34 -25.63 0.77 -8.01
C VAL A 34 -26.04 0.39 -6.59
N GLU A 35 -27.35 0.41 -6.31
CA GLU A 35 -27.89 -0.01 -5.00
C GLU A 35 -27.67 -1.51 -4.77
N LEU A 36 -27.25 -1.89 -3.56
CA LEU A 36 -27.13 -3.27 -3.12
C LEU A 36 -28.52 -3.82 -2.75
N PRO A 37 -29.11 -4.78 -3.50
CA PRO A 37 -30.45 -5.27 -3.20
C PRO A 37 -30.47 -6.17 -1.96
N ILE A 38 -30.91 -5.64 -0.82
CA ILE A 38 -31.06 -6.36 0.44
C ILE A 38 -32.54 -6.75 0.64
N THR A 39 -32.89 -7.98 0.28
CA THR A 39 -34.29 -8.44 0.36
C THR A 39 -34.75 -8.63 1.80
N LYS A 40 -35.81 -7.92 2.21
CA LYS A 40 -36.47 -8.02 3.52
C LYS A 40 -35.66 -7.56 4.74
N SER A 41 -34.61 -6.74 4.58
CA SER A 41 -34.01 -6.06 5.74
C SER A 41 -34.83 -4.82 6.13
N PRO A 42 -34.67 -4.33 7.38
CA PRO A 42 -34.89 -2.92 7.69
C PRO A 42 -33.89 -2.03 6.93
N LYS A 43 -34.00 -0.71 7.12
CA LYS A 43 -32.98 0.23 6.63
C LYS A 43 -31.61 -0.12 7.20
N ILE A 44 -30.55 0.01 6.38
CA ILE A 44 -29.18 -0.07 6.87
C ILE A 44 -28.78 1.28 7.48
N VAL A 45 -27.94 1.25 8.51
CA VAL A 45 -27.44 2.44 9.22
C VAL A 45 -25.92 2.47 9.39
N GLN A 46 -25.25 1.30 9.39
CA GLN A 46 -23.79 1.19 9.34
C GLN A 46 -23.37 0.04 8.39
N PHE A 47 -22.20 0.16 7.79
CA PHE A 47 -21.52 -0.93 7.08
C PHE A 47 -20.04 -0.99 7.47
N SER A 48 -19.38 -2.12 7.23
CA SER A 48 -17.94 -2.30 7.48
C SER A 48 -17.35 -3.34 6.53
N VAL A 49 -16.24 -3.03 5.88
CA VAL A 49 -15.63 -3.86 4.82
C VAL A 49 -14.25 -4.35 5.26
N GLY A 50 -13.91 -5.61 5.01
CA GLY A 50 -12.57 -6.14 5.28
C GLY A 50 -11.52 -5.52 4.35
N HIS A 51 -10.28 -5.34 4.85
CA HIS A 51 -9.19 -4.64 4.13
C HIS A 51 -8.73 -5.31 2.82
N ASP A 52 -9.01 -6.59 2.62
CA ASP A 52 -8.81 -7.32 1.35
C ASP A 52 -10.04 -7.27 0.43
N GLY A 53 -11.15 -6.77 0.95
CA GLY A 53 -12.47 -6.89 0.38
C GLY A 53 -12.86 -8.33 0.08
N SER A 54 -12.68 -9.22 1.06
CA SER A 54 -13.20 -10.60 1.05
C SER A 54 -14.66 -10.67 1.51
N HIS A 55 -15.02 -9.87 2.51
CA HIS A 55 -16.33 -9.84 3.15
C HIS A 55 -16.66 -8.46 3.73
N ALA A 56 -17.94 -8.25 4.05
CA ALA A 56 -18.44 -7.06 4.72
C ALA A 56 -19.61 -7.40 5.67
N LEU A 57 -19.81 -6.54 6.67
CA LEU A 57 -20.94 -6.54 7.58
C LEU A 57 -21.82 -5.30 7.31
N LEU A 58 -23.14 -5.49 7.39
CA LEU A 58 -24.15 -4.43 7.30
C LEU A 58 -25.01 -4.48 8.58
N VAL A 59 -25.24 -3.34 9.21
CA VAL A 59 -26.06 -3.20 10.42
C VAL A 59 -27.34 -2.46 10.08
N ALA A 60 -28.48 -3.07 10.40
CA ALA A 60 -29.80 -2.48 10.20
C ALA A 60 -30.27 -1.62 11.38
N GLU A 61 -31.30 -0.81 11.17
CA GLU A 61 -31.91 0.13 12.14
C GLU A 61 -32.44 -0.56 13.42
N ASP A 62 -32.75 -1.86 13.36
CA ASP A 62 -33.12 -2.72 14.50
C ASP A 62 -31.90 -3.33 15.24
N GLY A 63 -30.68 -3.09 14.74
CA GLY A 63 -29.44 -3.72 15.18
C GLY A 63 -29.18 -5.12 14.62
N SER A 64 -30.00 -5.63 13.69
CA SER A 64 -29.72 -6.90 13.00
C SER A 64 -28.48 -6.77 12.11
N VAL A 65 -27.55 -7.73 12.22
CA VAL A 65 -26.34 -7.77 11.38
C VAL A 65 -26.50 -8.75 10.22
N PHE A 66 -26.11 -8.31 9.02
CA PHE A 66 -26.07 -9.09 7.80
C PHE A 66 -24.62 -9.22 7.31
N PHE A 67 -24.19 -10.45 7.03
CA PHE A 67 -22.90 -10.77 6.42
C PHE A 67 -23.03 -10.86 4.90
N THR A 68 -22.03 -10.37 4.16
CA THR A 68 -21.91 -10.58 2.70
C THR A 68 -20.46 -10.83 2.30
N GLY A 69 -20.27 -11.59 1.23
CA GLY A 69 -18.96 -12.02 0.73
C GLY A 69 -18.52 -13.39 1.22
N SER A 70 -17.22 -13.64 1.24
CA SER A 70 -16.63 -14.97 1.40
C SER A 70 -16.33 -15.31 2.86
N ALA A 71 -17.09 -16.26 3.42
CA ALA A 71 -16.79 -16.86 4.71
C ALA A 71 -15.76 -18.00 4.55
N SER A 72 -14.47 -17.66 4.50
CA SER A 72 -13.34 -18.57 4.30
C SER A 72 -12.78 -19.20 5.58
N LYS A 73 -12.88 -18.48 6.71
CA LYS A 73 -12.32 -18.80 8.03
C LYS A 73 -13.40 -18.86 9.14
N GLY A 74 -14.66 -18.60 8.81
CA GLY A 74 -15.80 -18.57 9.76
C GLY A 74 -16.24 -17.16 10.16
N GLU A 75 -16.03 -16.19 9.27
CA GLU A 75 -16.33 -14.75 9.39
C GLU A 75 -17.84 -14.47 9.50
N ASP A 76 -18.67 -15.35 8.93
CA ASP A 76 -20.15 -15.33 9.08
C ASP A 76 -20.63 -15.90 10.43
N GLY A 77 -19.71 -16.34 11.29
CA GLY A 77 -19.96 -16.95 12.58
C GLY A 77 -20.41 -18.42 12.53
N GLU A 78 -20.56 -19.03 11.34
CA GLU A 78 -21.10 -20.39 11.20
C GLU A 78 -20.02 -21.47 11.36
N SER A 79 -20.08 -22.21 12.47
CA SER A 79 -19.12 -23.26 12.83
C SER A 79 -19.38 -24.59 12.09
N THR A 80 -19.01 -24.67 10.82
CA THR A 80 -18.99 -25.95 10.07
C THR A 80 -17.60 -26.60 10.10
N LYS A 81 -17.51 -27.84 10.61
CA LYS A 81 -16.25 -28.61 10.76
C LYS A 81 -15.59 -29.05 9.43
N SER A 82 -16.17 -28.73 8.28
CA SER A 82 -15.68 -29.08 6.95
C SER A 82 -15.11 -27.86 6.23
N ARG A 83 -14.06 -28.07 5.44
CA ARG A 83 -13.40 -27.05 4.60
C ARG A 83 -14.39 -26.53 3.54
N ARG A 84 -15.11 -25.45 3.84
CA ARG A 84 -15.98 -24.76 2.87
C ARG A 84 -15.15 -24.35 1.65
N GLN A 85 -15.68 -24.51 0.44
CA GLN A 85 -15.19 -23.71 -0.69
C GLN A 85 -15.63 -22.26 -0.46
N PRO A 86 -14.73 -21.27 -0.53
CA PRO A 86 -15.10 -19.87 -0.37
C PRO A 86 -15.97 -19.43 -1.55
N LYS A 87 -17.28 -19.32 -1.32
CA LYS A 87 -18.25 -18.82 -2.30
C LYS A 87 -18.89 -17.56 -1.71
N PRO A 88 -18.80 -16.40 -2.39
CA PRO A 88 -19.39 -15.17 -1.90
C PRO A 88 -20.90 -15.27 -1.69
N TYR A 89 -21.37 -14.86 -0.51
CA TYR A 89 -22.78 -14.79 -0.16
C TYR A 89 -23.35 -13.39 -0.41
N LYS A 90 -24.58 -13.33 -0.94
CA LYS A 90 -25.43 -12.14 -0.82
C LYS A 90 -25.73 -11.84 0.65
N PRO A 91 -26.07 -10.58 1.02
CA PRO A 91 -26.42 -10.20 2.39
C PRO A 91 -27.36 -11.20 3.09
N LYS A 92 -26.87 -11.81 4.17
CA LYS A 92 -27.52 -12.88 4.95
C LYS A 92 -27.45 -12.53 6.44
N LYS A 93 -28.58 -12.58 7.16
CA LYS A 93 -28.63 -12.30 8.60
C LYS A 93 -27.77 -13.28 9.41
N MET A 94 -27.00 -12.78 10.37
CA MET A 94 -26.14 -13.57 11.24
C MET A 94 -26.93 -14.13 12.43
N MET A 95 -27.42 -15.37 12.31
CA MET A 95 -28.31 -15.99 13.29
C MET A 95 -27.74 -16.08 14.72
N LYS A 96 -26.41 -16.19 14.88
CA LYS A 96 -25.74 -16.22 16.20
C LYS A 96 -25.98 -14.96 17.05
N LEU A 97 -26.35 -13.84 16.44
CA LEU A 97 -26.59 -12.56 17.10
C LEU A 97 -28.05 -12.09 16.97
N GLU A 98 -28.98 -12.97 16.61
CA GLU A 98 -30.40 -12.60 16.45
C GLU A 98 -31.03 -12.08 17.76
N THR A 99 -30.51 -12.48 18.91
CA THR A 99 -30.92 -11.98 20.25
C THR A 99 -30.14 -10.75 20.72
N LYS A 100 -29.28 -10.16 19.89
CA LYS A 100 -28.38 -9.05 20.25
C LYS A 100 -28.47 -7.89 19.26
N THR A 101 -28.83 -6.71 19.75
CA THR A 101 -28.77 -5.45 18.98
C THR A 101 -27.31 -5.02 18.81
N ALA A 102 -26.79 -5.03 17.57
CA ALA A 102 -25.48 -4.47 17.28
C ALA A 102 -25.53 -2.93 17.20
N VAL A 103 -24.43 -2.28 17.60
CA VAL A 103 -24.25 -0.81 17.55
C VAL A 103 -22.99 -0.37 16.83
N ASN A 104 -22.00 -1.25 16.67
CA ASN A 104 -20.79 -0.98 15.89
C ASN A 104 -20.17 -2.29 15.36
N THR A 105 -19.56 -2.24 14.18
CA THR A 105 -18.90 -3.38 13.54
C THR A 105 -17.56 -3.00 12.91
N ALA A 106 -16.65 -3.96 12.75
CA ALA A 106 -15.44 -3.83 11.94
C ALA A 106 -14.96 -5.20 11.40
N CYS A 107 -14.17 -5.19 10.33
CA CYS A 107 -13.77 -6.39 9.57
C CYS A 107 -12.27 -6.33 9.19
N ASN A 108 -11.58 -7.47 9.11
CA ASN A 108 -10.19 -7.55 8.61
C ASN A 108 -9.99 -8.60 7.50
N ASN A 109 -8.76 -9.06 7.25
CA ASN A 109 -8.50 -10.21 6.38
C ASN A 109 -8.97 -11.52 7.06
N GLY A 110 -10.27 -11.78 6.98
CA GLY A 110 -10.90 -13.02 7.44
C GLY A 110 -11.22 -13.12 8.94
N SER A 111 -11.53 -11.98 9.57
CA SER A 111 -12.24 -11.89 10.85
C SER A 111 -13.29 -10.78 10.83
N SER A 112 -14.38 -11.01 11.54
CA SER A 112 -15.52 -10.11 11.70
C SER A 112 -15.71 -9.80 13.19
N SER A 113 -15.97 -8.53 13.53
CA SER A 113 -16.12 -8.05 14.90
C SER A 113 -17.39 -7.21 15.06
N ILE A 114 -18.11 -7.42 16.16
CA ILE A 114 -19.45 -6.86 16.38
C ILE A 114 -19.59 -6.45 17.86
N VAL A 115 -19.93 -5.19 18.10
CA VAL A 115 -20.21 -4.61 19.42
C VAL A 115 -21.72 -4.54 19.63
N THR A 116 -22.22 -5.06 20.76
CA THR A 116 -23.64 -5.02 21.12
C THR A 116 -24.00 -3.74 21.88
N LYS A 117 -25.29 -3.41 21.91
CA LYS A 117 -25.86 -2.32 22.73
C LYS A 117 -25.58 -2.49 24.23
N ASP A 118 -25.37 -3.72 24.67
CA ASP A 118 -25.01 -4.07 26.05
C ASP A 118 -23.53 -3.75 26.35
N GLY A 119 -22.73 -3.41 25.33
CA GLY A 119 -21.30 -3.10 25.42
C GLY A 119 -20.38 -4.30 25.25
N GLU A 120 -20.87 -5.43 24.73
CA GLU A 120 -20.09 -6.66 24.58
C GLU A 120 -19.44 -6.71 23.20
N LEU A 121 -18.18 -7.15 23.12
CA LEU A 121 -17.50 -7.42 21.85
C LEU A 121 -17.55 -8.92 21.52
N TYR A 122 -18.14 -9.24 20.37
CA TYR A 122 -18.13 -10.56 19.75
C TYR A 122 -17.16 -10.61 18.56
N MET A 123 -16.54 -11.77 18.33
CA MET A 123 -15.56 -11.95 17.26
C MET A 123 -15.66 -13.31 16.56
N PHE A 124 -15.51 -13.29 15.25
CA PHE A 124 -15.66 -14.44 14.35
C PHE A 124 -14.52 -14.47 13.32
N GLY A 125 -14.31 -15.62 12.67
CA GLY A 125 -13.17 -15.84 11.77
C GLY A 125 -11.85 -16.09 12.52
N LYS A 126 -10.72 -15.66 11.94
CA LYS A 126 -9.35 -16.00 12.41
C LYS A 126 -9.09 -15.55 13.85
N ASP A 127 -9.55 -14.37 14.24
CA ASP A 127 -9.28 -13.75 15.54
C ASP A 127 -10.28 -14.21 16.63
N ALA A 128 -11.19 -15.13 16.31
CA ALA A 128 -12.06 -15.78 17.30
C ALA A 128 -11.26 -16.57 18.38
N ILE A 129 -9.96 -16.77 18.21
CA ILE A 129 -9.04 -17.34 19.21
C ILE A 129 -8.97 -16.54 20.54
N TYR A 130 -9.35 -15.25 20.54
CA TYR A 130 -9.44 -14.42 21.75
C TYR A 130 -10.84 -14.50 22.41
N SER A 131 -11.74 -15.33 21.89
CA SER A 131 -13.13 -15.43 22.33
C SER A 131 -13.43 -16.77 23.00
N ASP A 132 -14.47 -16.78 23.83
CA ASP A 132 -14.97 -17.99 24.49
C ASP A 132 -15.90 -18.81 23.58
N SER A 133 -16.52 -19.85 24.15
CA SER A 133 -17.51 -20.70 23.49
C SER A 133 -18.78 -19.98 23.03
N THR A 134 -19.05 -18.76 23.53
CA THR A 134 -20.15 -17.89 23.08
C THR A 134 -19.74 -16.93 21.96
N CYS A 135 -18.46 -16.97 21.55
CA CYS A 135 -17.80 -16.02 20.64
C CYS A 135 -17.66 -14.58 21.20
N GLN A 136 -17.74 -14.41 22.53
CA GLN A 136 -17.47 -13.13 23.22
C GLN A 136 -15.98 -13.04 23.58
N VAL A 137 -15.34 -11.89 23.33
CA VAL A 137 -13.89 -11.70 23.62
C VAL A 137 -13.65 -11.76 25.13
N SER A 138 -12.86 -12.73 25.58
CA SER A 138 -12.78 -13.15 26.98
C SER A 138 -12.23 -12.07 27.91
N ASP A 139 -11.12 -11.45 27.51
CA ASP A 139 -10.36 -10.50 28.34
C ASP A 139 -11.04 -9.11 28.45
N LEU A 140 -12.07 -8.85 27.64
CA LEU A 140 -12.87 -7.63 27.68
C LEU A 140 -14.18 -7.77 28.45
N LYS A 141 -14.47 -8.95 29.02
CA LYS A 141 -15.67 -9.17 29.85
C LYS A 141 -15.62 -8.25 31.08
N GLY A 142 -16.69 -7.47 31.28
CA GLY A 142 -16.78 -6.45 32.33
C GLY A 142 -16.42 -5.03 31.88
N HIS A 143 -15.70 -4.86 30.76
CA HIS A 143 -15.55 -3.56 30.11
C HIS A 143 -16.72 -3.31 29.16
N ILE A 144 -17.30 -2.11 29.22
CA ILE A 144 -18.35 -1.69 28.28
C ILE A 144 -17.65 -1.14 27.02
N VAL A 145 -17.65 -1.91 25.93
CA VAL A 145 -17.10 -1.51 24.63
C VAL A 145 -18.07 -0.56 23.91
N THR A 146 -17.53 0.48 23.28
CA THR A 146 -18.29 1.49 22.51
C THR A 146 -17.96 1.49 21.03
N GLN A 147 -16.72 1.15 20.66
CA GLN A 147 -16.27 1.11 19.27
C GLN A 147 -15.24 -0.02 19.07
N VAL A 148 -15.23 -0.61 17.88
CA VAL A 148 -14.15 -1.47 17.40
C VAL A 148 -13.65 -0.96 16.04
N ALA A 149 -12.34 -1.02 15.82
CA ALA A 149 -11.70 -0.77 14.54
C ALA A 149 -10.69 -1.88 14.27
N MET A 150 -10.66 -2.41 13.04
CA MET A 150 -9.71 -3.47 12.67
C MET A 150 -8.84 -3.00 11.51
N GLY A 151 -7.54 -3.28 11.60
CA GLY A 151 -6.61 -3.16 10.48
C GLY A 151 -6.52 -4.46 9.67
N LYS A 152 -5.47 -4.68 8.89
CA LYS A 152 -5.36 -5.91 8.05
C LYS A 152 -5.30 -7.20 8.88
N ALA A 153 -4.66 -7.16 10.06
CA ALA A 153 -4.47 -8.31 10.95
C ALA A 153 -4.28 -7.89 12.43
N HIS A 154 -4.90 -6.78 12.85
CA HIS A 154 -4.89 -6.27 14.22
C HIS A 154 -6.22 -5.59 14.53
N THR A 155 -6.53 -5.39 15.81
CA THR A 155 -7.77 -4.77 16.31
C THR A 155 -7.43 -3.70 17.34
N CYS A 156 -8.11 -2.55 17.25
CA CYS A 156 -8.27 -1.57 18.32
C CYS A 156 -9.72 -1.59 18.82
N VAL A 157 -9.90 -1.47 20.13
CA VAL A 157 -11.20 -1.45 20.81
C VAL A 157 -11.23 -0.25 21.74
N LEU A 158 -12.34 0.50 21.72
CA LEU A 158 -12.59 1.61 22.63
C LEU A 158 -13.64 1.23 23.68
N THR A 159 -13.37 1.58 24.92
CA THR A 159 -14.29 1.39 26.06
C THR A 159 -15.02 2.69 26.43
N LYS A 160 -16.14 2.57 27.15
CA LYS A 160 -16.89 3.71 27.71
C LYS A 160 -16.09 4.49 28.76
N SER A 161 -15.13 3.85 29.41
CA SER A 161 -14.12 4.47 30.29
C SER A 161 -13.13 5.36 29.53
N GLY A 162 -13.01 5.22 28.20
CA GLY A 162 -12.02 5.94 27.38
C GLY A 162 -10.68 5.22 27.25
N GLU A 163 -10.59 3.96 27.69
CA GLU A 163 -9.42 3.11 27.49
C GLU A 163 -9.42 2.54 26.07
N VAL A 164 -8.24 2.51 25.43
CA VAL A 164 -8.01 1.80 24.16
C VAL A 164 -7.35 0.46 24.46
N TRP A 165 -7.92 -0.62 23.93
CA TRP A 165 -7.37 -1.97 24.01
C TRP A 165 -6.97 -2.45 22.60
N THR A 166 -5.84 -3.16 22.48
CA THR A 166 -5.37 -3.66 21.17
C THR A 166 -5.05 -5.14 21.20
N PHE A 167 -5.07 -5.81 20.04
CA PHE A 167 -4.60 -7.20 19.88
C PHE A 167 -4.42 -7.60 18.41
N GLY A 168 -3.87 -8.81 18.19
CA GLY A 168 -3.51 -9.32 16.87
C GLY A 168 -2.01 -9.16 16.59
N VAL A 169 -1.63 -9.14 15.32
CA VAL A 169 -0.22 -9.07 14.90
C VAL A 169 0.40 -7.73 15.32
N ASN A 170 1.64 -7.73 15.82
CA ASN A 170 2.39 -6.52 16.21
C ASN A 170 3.74 -6.32 15.47
N ASN A 171 4.03 -7.05 14.38
CA ASN A 171 5.31 -6.97 13.64
C ASN A 171 5.78 -5.58 13.18
N LYS A 172 4.92 -4.55 13.23
CA LYS A 172 5.19 -3.17 12.81
C LYS A 172 4.80 -2.14 13.90
N GLY A 173 4.59 -2.55 15.15
CA GLY A 173 4.19 -1.68 16.26
C GLY A 173 2.69 -1.34 16.35
N GLN A 174 1.86 -1.94 15.49
CA GLN A 174 0.45 -1.54 15.31
C GLN A 174 -0.48 -1.76 16.53
N CYS A 175 -0.02 -2.48 17.56
CA CYS A 175 -0.73 -2.60 18.83
C CYS A 175 -0.37 -1.50 19.84
N GLY A 176 0.68 -0.69 19.64
CA GLY A 176 0.98 0.46 20.51
C GLY A 176 1.34 0.10 21.96
N ARG A 177 1.89 -1.09 22.20
CA ARG A 177 2.15 -1.64 23.55
C ARG A 177 3.62 -1.99 23.82
N GLU A 178 4.55 -1.44 23.03
CA GLU A 178 5.98 -1.63 23.27
C GLU A 178 6.48 -0.70 24.39
N THR A 179 6.67 -1.26 25.58
CA THR A 179 7.08 -0.51 26.79
C THR A 179 8.59 -0.55 26.99
N GLY A 180 9.32 0.31 26.28
CA GLY A 180 10.75 0.52 26.48
C GLY A 180 11.36 1.41 25.39
N ALA A 181 12.46 2.10 25.72
CA ALA A 181 13.25 2.78 24.70
C ALA A 181 13.78 1.73 23.71
N MET A 182 13.49 1.92 22.42
CA MET A 182 13.95 1.01 21.38
C MET A 182 15.49 1.00 21.38
N ASN A 183 16.11 -0.15 21.59
CA ASN A 183 17.56 -0.29 21.47
C ASN A 183 17.99 0.22 20.09
N GLN A 184 18.86 1.24 20.04
CA GLN A 184 19.50 1.70 18.80
C GLN A 184 20.58 0.70 18.35
N ALA A 185 20.14 -0.53 18.13
CA ALA A 185 20.91 -1.68 17.65
C ALA A 185 20.40 -2.19 16.28
N GLY A 186 19.58 -1.40 15.60
CA GLY A 186 19.39 -1.46 14.15
C GLY A 186 20.31 -0.41 13.51
N LYS A 187 21.29 -0.84 12.70
CA LYS A 187 22.09 0.09 11.90
C LYS A 187 21.16 0.91 11.00
N ALA A 188 21.48 2.18 10.78
CA ALA A 188 20.78 3.02 9.81
C ALA A 188 20.91 2.41 8.41
N PHE A 189 19.87 1.72 7.95
CA PHE A 189 19.78 1.25 6.57
C PHE A 189 19.44 2.45 5.69
N GLY A 190 20.43 2.87 4.89
CA GLY A 190 20.22 3.86 3.84
C GLY A 190 19.14 3.38 2.88
N VAL A 191 18.26 4.30 2.49
CA VAL A 191 17.10 4.08 1.63
C VAL A 191 17.44 3.30 0.37
N GLU A 192 16.80 2.16 0.17
CA GLU A 192 16.46 1.71 -1.19
C GLU A 192 15.10 0.98 -1.22
N SER A 193 14.44 1.01 -2.38
CA SER A 193 13.01 0.74 -2.51
C SER A 193 12.73 -0.71 -2.90
N MET A 194 12.21 -1.52 -1.97
CA MET A 194 11.51 -2.77 -2.28
C MET A 194 9.99 -2.63 -2.11
N ALA A 195 9.36 -2.03 -3.13
CA ALA A 195 7.91 -1.99 -3.29
C ALA A 195 7.35 -3.28 -3.94
N THR A 196 7.86 -4.44 -3.55
CA THR A 196 7.41 -5.76 -4.03
C THR A 196 6.24 -6.26 -3.19
N ALA A 197 5.05 -5.72 -3.51
CA ALA A 197 3.76 -6.21 -3.02
C ALA A 197 2.72 -6.22 -4.15
N MET A 198 3.15 -6.69 -5.34
CA MET A 198 2.31 -7.02 -6.49
C MET A 198 2.64 -8.44 -6.94
N ASP A 199 1.82 -9.37 -6.47
CA ASP A 199 1.59 -10.72 -7.01
C ASP A 199 0.17 -11.12 -6.53
N GLU A 200 -0.50 -12.04 -7.23
CA GLU A 200 -1.90 -12.45 -7.02
C GLU A 200 -3.01 -11.39 -7.29
N ASP A 201 -3.08 -10.82 -8.52
CA ASP A 201 -4.38 -10.45 -9.17
C ASP A 201 -4.26 -10.07 -10.68
N LEU A 202 -3.12 -10.33 -11.37
CA LEU A 202 -2.88 -9.97 -12.78
C LEU A 202 -2.21 -11.10 -13.60
N GLU A 203 -2.95 -12.18 -13.82
CA GLU A 203 -2.86 -12.98 -15.06
C GLU A 203 -4.14 -12.72 -15.88
N ASP A 204 -4.09 -12.93 -17.20
CA ASP A 204 -5.17 -12.68 -18.19
C ASP A 204 -5.60 -11.20 -18.41
N GLU A 205 -4.75 -10.39 -19.06
CA GLU A 205 -4.99 -9.84 -20.42
C GLU A 205 -3.74 -9.11 -20.96
N LEU A 206 -3.69 -8.86 -22.28
CA LEU A 206 -2.43 -8.68 -23.04
C LEU A 206 -2.01 -7.23 -23.38
N GLU A 207 -0.67 -7.09 -23.46
CA GLU A 207 0.12 -6.20 -24.36
C GLU A 207 0.33 -4.68 -24.08
N GLU A 208 1.62 -4.33 -24.14
CA GLU A 208 2.26 -3.02 -24.41
C GLU A 208 1.90 -1.75 -23.58
N LYS A 209 2.81 -1.38 -22.64
CA LYS A 209 3.74 -0.23 -22.86
C LYS A 209 4.85 -0.03 -21.82
N GLU A 210 6.08 0.02 -22.34
CA GLU A 210 7.28 0.74 -21.89
C GLU A 210 7.65 0.81 -20.38
N GLU A 211 8.63 0.00 -19.99
CA GLU A 211 9.42 0.22 -18.78
C GLU A 211 10.28 1.50 -18.89
N LYS A 212 10.40 2.26 -17.79
CA LYS A 212 11.37 3.37 -17.71
C LYS A 212 12.76 2.82 -17.35
N SER A 213 13.65 2.74 -18.32
CA SER A 213 15.03 2.27 -18.13
C SER A 213 15.85 3.15 -17.18
N MET A 214 16.63 2.53 -16.30
CA MET A 214 17.61 3.19 -15.41
C MET A 214 18.84 3.80 -16.15
N MET A 215 18.79 3.87 -17.48
CA MET A 215 19.80 4.49 -18.33
C MET A 215 19.12 5.39 -19.36
N CYS A 216 19.83 6.42 -19.83
CA CYS A 216 19.47 7.13 -21.05
C CYS A 216 19.39 6.17 -22.25
N GLN A 217 18.59 6.54 -23.26
CA GLN A 217 18.64 5.85 -24.56
C GLN A 217 19.95 6.17 -25.29
N PRO A 218 20.45 5.28 -26.18
CA PRO A 218 21.68 5.52 -26.94
C PRO A 218 21.66 6.86 -27.70
N GLY A 219 22.77 7.59 -27.70
CA GLY A 219 22.87 8.93 -28.28
C GLY A 219 22.28 10.07 -27.43
N MET A 220 21.57 9.77 -26.34
CA MET A 220 21.08 10.77 -25.38
C MET A 220 21.99 10.94 -24.16
N HIS A 221 23.14 10.23 -24.11
CA HIS A 221 24.11 10.35 -23.04
C HIS A 221 24.87 11.69 -23.12
N LYS A 222 24.98 12.39 -21.98
CA LYS A 222 25.68 13.68 -21.87
C LYS A 222 26.96 13.54 -21.06
N TRP A 223 28.06 13.24 -21.73
CA TRP A 223 29.37 13.04 -21.11
C TRP A 223 29.93 14.35 -20.52
N LYS A 224 30.52 14.27 -19.32
CA LYS A 224 31.30 15.36 -18.71
C LYS A 224 32.76 14.94 -18.52
N LEU A 225 33.66 15.90 -18.72
CA LEU A 225 35.10 15.78 -18.49
C LEU A 225 35.46 16.65 -17.28
N ASP A 226 35.56 16.04 -16.11
CA ASP A 226 35.83 16.71 -14.84
C ASP A 226 36.52 15.71 -13.87
N GLN A 227 35.90 15.38 -12.75
CA GLN A 227 36.38 14.37 -11.79
C GLN A 227 35.81 12.97 -12.08
N CYS A 228 36.61 11.92 -11.89
CA CYS A 228 36.16 10.53 -12.05
C CYS A 228 35.03 10.18 -11.07
N MET A 229 34.00 9.48 -11.54
CA MET A 229 32.87 9.00 -10.73
C MET A 229 32.83 7.46 -10.66
N VAL A 230 31.94 6.95 -9.81
CA VAL A 230 31.59 5.52 -9.69
C VAL A 230 30.44 5.24 -10.66
N CYS A 231 30.61 4.29 -11.57
CA CYS A 231 29.60 3.95 -12.57
C CYS A 231 28.31 3.41 -11.91
N THR A 232 27.16 4.00 -12.22
CA THR A 232 25.84 3.56 -11.73
C THR A 232 25.43 2.15 -12.16
N VAL A 233 26.07 1.58 -13.18
CA VAL A 233 25.70 0.30 -13.78
C VAL A 233 26.65 -0.85 -13.41
N CYS A 234 27.96 -0.58 -13.24
CA CYS A 234 28.96 -1.61 -12.92
C CYS A 234 29.78 -1.35 -11.64
N GLY A 235 29.65 -0.19 -11.00
CA GLY A 235 30.41 0.15 -9.78
C GLY A 235 31.90 0.48 -10.00
N ASP A 236 32.44 0.30 -11.20
CA ASP A 236 33.82 0.67 -11.54
C ASP A 236 34.04 2.19 -11.62
N CYS A 237 35.29 2.62 -11.71
CA CYS A 237 35.60 4.02 -12.00
C CYS A 237 35.23 4.36 -13.45
N THR A 238 34.53 5.47 -13.67
CA THR A 238 34.10 5.89 -15.02
C THR A 238 35.27 6.16 -15.98
N GLY A 239 36.38 6.75 -15.50
CA GLY A 239 37.59 7.00 -16.30
C GLY A 239 38.66 5.88 -16.29
N TYR A 240 38.79 5.13 -15.19
CA TYR A 240 39.87 4.12 -15.03
C TYR A 240 39.39 2.65 -14.95
N GLY A 241 38.08 2.40 -15.00
CA GLY A 241 37.51 1.04 -14.87
C GLY A 241 37.87 0.37 -13.54
N ALA A 242 38.03 -0.95 -13.59
CA ALA A 242 38.46 -1.76 -12.46
C ALA A 242 39.91 -1.44 -12.01
N SER A 243 40.75 -0.94 -12.92
CA SER A 243 42.17 -0.58 -12.69
C SER A 243 42.39 0.71 -11.89
N CYS A 244 41.31 1.30 -11.35
CA CYS A 244 41.36 2.48 -10.51
C CYS A 244 42.05 2.20 -9.15
N VAL A 245 42.93 3.08 -8.70
CA VAL A 245 43.60 3.01 -7.38
C VAL A 245 42.65 3.09 -6.18
N SER A 246 41.41 3.52 -6.40
CA SER A 246 40.33 3.51 -5.39
C SER A 246 39.34 2.35 -5.58
N SER A 247 39.55 1.47 -6.57
CA SER A 247 38.69 0.28 -6.76
C SER A 247 38.72 -0.63 -5.53
N GLY A 248 37.58 -1.27 -5.24
CA GLY A 248 37.43 -2.14 -4.06
C GLY A 248 37.34 -1.43 -2.69
N ARG A 249 37.40 -0.09 -2.60
CA ARG A 249 37.12 0.61 -1.34
C ARG A 249 35.62 0.51 -0.95
N PRO A 250 35.28 0.27 0.33
CA PRO A 250 33.91 0.01 0.77
C PRO A 250 33.03 1.26 0.93
N ASP A 251 33.60 2.47 0.78
CA ASP A 251 32.93 3.76 0.88
C ASP A 251 32.45 4.33 -0.48
N ARG A 252 32.69 3.61 -1.58
CA ARG A 252 32.31 4.05 -2.94
C ARG A 252 30.83 3.83 -3.22
N VAL A 253 30.09 4.93 -3.37
CA VAL A 253 28.67 4.93 -3.79
C VAL A 253 28.52 5.16 -5.30
N PRO A 254 27.71 4.38 -6.03
CA PRO A 254 27.46 4.58 -7.46
C PRO A 254 26.86 5.97 -7.76
N GLY A 255 27.29 6.58 -8.85
CA GLY A 255 26.97 7.98 -9.19
C GLY A 255 27.77 9.03 -8.40
N GLY A 256 28.48 8.65 -7.34
CA GLY A 256 29.35 9.54 -6.56
C GLY A 256 30.76 9.68 -7.11
N ILE A 257 31.54 10.61 -6.55
CA ILE A 257 32.96 10.83 -6.90
C ILE A 257 33.80 9.59 -6.52
N CYS A 258 34.67 9.14 -7.42
CA CYS A 258 35.46 7.91 -7.24
C CYS A 258 36.67 8.07 -6.28
N GLY A 259 37.04 9.31 -5.96
CA GLY A 259 38.12 9.63 -5.01
C GLY A 259 39.54 9.36 -5.51
N CYS A 260 39.74 8.99 -6.78
CA CYS A 260 41.04 8.67 -7.37
C CYS A 260 41.75 9.86 -8.03
N GLY A 261 41.21 11.08 -7.91
CA GLY A 261 41.64 12.25 -8.68
C GLY A 261 40.78 12.47 -9.94
N SER A 262 41.41 12.91 -11.03
CA SER A 262 40.77 13.42 -12.24
C SER A 262 40.40 12.32 -13.26
N GLY A 263 39.55 12.63 -14.24
CA GLY A 263 39.26 11.78 -15.40
C GLY A 263 37.78 11.72 -15.76
N GLU A 264 37.41 10.95 -16.79
CA GLU A 264 36.04 10.94 -17.34
C GLU A 264 34.98 10.74 -16.25
N SER A 265 34.02 11.65 -16.13
CA SER A 265 33.00 11.64 -15.07
C SER A 265 31.83 10.69 -15.36
N GLY A 266 31.76 10.12 -16.56
CA GLY A 266 30.60 9.36 -17.03
C GLY A 266 29.44 10.26 -17.52
N CYS A 267 28.27 9.67 -17.71
CA CYS A 267 27.09 10.37 -18.21
C CYS A 267 26.47 11.24 -17.12
N SER A 268 26.42 12.56 -17.32
CA SER A 268 25.82 13.52 -16.38
C SER A 268 24.30 13.43 -16.19
N ALA A 269 23.61 12.55 -16.94
CA ALA A 269 22.17 12.32 -16.82
C ALA A 269 21.80 10.98 -16.15
N CYS A 270 22.67 9.95 -16.22
CA CYS A 270 22.39 8.62 -15.63
C CYS A 270 23.58 7.96 -14.91
N GLY A 271 24.73 8.64 -14.80
CA GLY A 271 25.91 8.23 -14.03
C GLY A 271 26.69 7.02 -14.55
N CYS A 272 26.34 6.44 -15.71
CA CYS A 272 27.03 5.28 -16.25
C CYS A 272 28.33 5.67 -17.00
N CYS A 273 29.25 4.71 -17.19
CA CYS A 273 30.45 4.89 -18.01
C CYS A 273 30.17 4.58 -19.50
N LYS A 274 31.04 5.07 -20.40
CA LYS A 274 30.94 4.81 -21.86
C LYS A 274 30.77 3.33 -22.21
N ALA A 275 31.44 2.43 -21.47
CA ALA A 275 31.36 0.99 -21.68
C ALA A 275 29.95 0.44 -21.42
N CYS A 276 29.30 0.85 -20.32
CA CYS A 276 27.92 0.47 -20.01
C CYS A 276 26.90 1.11 -20.95
N ALA A 277 27.15 2.35 -21.39
CA ALA A 277 26.35 3.02 -22.43
C ALA A 277 26.54 2.42 -23.85
N ARG A 278 27.56 1.58 -24.05
CA ARG A 278 27.99 1.03 -25.35
C ARG A 278 28.45 2.09 -26.37
N GLU A 279 28.78 3.29 -25.91
CA GLU A 279 29.32 4.40 -26.71
C GLU A 279 30.86 4.45 -26.66
N LEU A 280 31.51 3.29 -26.88
CA LEU A 280 32.97 3.20 -27.00
C LEU A 280 33.38 3.16 -28.47
N ASP A 281 34.11 4.19 -28.90
CA ASP A 281 34.58 4.28 -30.28
C ASP A 281 35.73 3.28 -30.56
N GLY A 282 35.81 2.78 -31.80
CA GLY A 282 36.60 1.59 -32.15
C GLY A 282 38.13 1.68 -31.98
N GLN A 283 38.64 2.85 -31.60
CA GLN A 283 40.05 3.10 -31.30
C GLN A 283 40.36 3.04 -29.79
N GLU A 284 39.48 3.55 -28.90
CA GLU A 284 39.71 3.54 -27.44
C GLU A 284 39.78 2.11 -26.88
N VAL A 285 39.01 1.19 -27.46
CA VAL A 285 38.99 -0.24 -27.10
C VAL A 285 40.38 -0.88 -27.17
N ARG A 286 41.25 -0.41 -28.09
CA ARG A 286 42.61 -0.95 -28.25
C ARG A 286 43.59 -0.45 -27.18
N GLN A 287 43.33 0.67 -26.50
CA GLN A 287 44.19 1.13 -25.41
C GLN A 287 43.78 0.52 -24.06
N ARG A 288 42.48 0.39 -23.76
CA ARG A 288 42.05 -0.33 -22.54
C ARG A 288 42.30 -1.85 -22.64
N GLY A 289 42.11 -2.45 -23.81
CA GLY A 289 42.32 -3.89 -24.05
C GLY A 289 43.77 -4.40 -24.00
N ILE A 290 44.77 -3.54 -23.74
CA ILE A 290 46.18 -3.94 -23.57
C ILE A 290 46.58 -4.10 -22.09
N PHE A 291 45.84 -3.49 -21.14
CA PHE A 291 46.22 -3.51 -19.72
C PHE A 291 45.74 -4.74 -18.93
N ASP A 292 44.74 -5.49 -19.42
CA ASP A 292 44.33 -6.77 -18.81
C ASP A 292 45.43 -7.87 -18.89
N ALA A 293 46.50 -7.64 -19.65
CA ALA A 293 47.66 -8.51 -19.71
C ALA A 293 48.64 -8.35 -18.53
N VAL A 294 48.44 -7.36 -17.63
CA VAL A 294 49.37 -7.06 -16.53
C VAL A 294 48.81 -7.51 -15.19
N LYS A 295 48.73 -8.83 -14.99
CA LYS A 295 48.38 -9.44 -13.70
C LYS A 295 49.38 -10.52 -13.25
N GLU A 296 50.68 -10.19 -13.25
CA GLU A 296 51.65 -10.88 -12.40
C GLU A 296 52.87 -9.98 -12.09
N MET A 297 53.09 -9.70 -10.80
CA MET A 297 54.31 -9.11 -10.20
C MET A 297 54.65 -7.63 -10.59
N ILE A 298 55.58 -6.91 -9.95
CA ILE A 298 56.57 -7.24 -8.90
C ILE A 298 56.60 -6.13 -7.82
N PRO A 299 56.54 -6.44 -6.51
CA PRO A 299 57.02 -5.55 -5.46
C PRO A 299 58.55 -5.71 -5.28
N LEU A 300 59.28 -4.60 -5.38
CA LEU A 300 60.72 -4.36 -5.07
C LEU A 300 61.73 -5.53 -5.08
N ASP A 301 62.87 -5.27 -5.75
CA ASP A 301 64.08 -6.12 -5.84
C ASP A 301 63.91 -7.39 -6.70
N LEU A 302 64.85 -7.81 -7.56
CA LEU A 302 66.26 -7.45 -7.77
C LEU A 302 67.22 -7.88 -6.65
N LEU A 303 67.19 -9.18 -6.32
CA LEU A 303 68.33 -9.89 -5.76
C LEU A 303 68.44 -11.31 -6.36
N LEU A 304 69.56 -11.56 -7.05
CA LEU A 304 70.09 -12.86 -7.48
C LEU A 304 69.23 -13.66 -8.49
N GLY A 305 69.57 -13.54 -9.78
CA GLY A 305 68.96 -14.33 -10.85
C GLY A 305 69.62 -15.71 -11.07
N VAL A 306 68.81 -16.71 -11.43
CA VAL A 306 69.20 -18.01 -11.99
C VAL A 306 68.22 -18.36 -13.14
N ASN A 307 68.56 -19.34 -13.99
CA ASN A 307 67.91 -19.56 -15.29
C ASN A 307 66.38 -19.84 -15.24
N ILE A 308 65.64 -19.31 -16.22
CA ILE A 308 64.18 -19.31 -16.32
C ILE A 308 63.63 -20.51 -17.14
N GLU A 309 64.46 -21.11 -18.01
CA GLU A 309 64.00 -22.04 -19.06
C GLU A 309 63.30 -23.31 -18.56
N GLU A 310 63.74 -23.86 -17.41
CA GLU A 310 63.19 -25.09 -16.83
C GLU A 310 61.74 -24.91 -16.33
N HIS A 311 61.40 -23.72 -15.84
CA HIS A 311 60.07 -23.40 -15.28
C HIS A 311 58.98 -23.23 -16.36
N ILE A 312 59.37 -23.06 -17.62
CA ILE A 312 58.45 -22.91 -18.75
C ILE A 312 57.98 -24.28 -19.27
N GLN A 313 58.86 -25.29 -19.29
CA GLN A 313 58.54 -26.61 -19.84
C GLN A 313 57.48 -27.35 -19.00
N ILE A 314 57.62 -27.34 -17.67
CA ILE A 314 56.67 -28.00 -16.74
C ILE A 314 55.24 -27.49 -16.95
N ARG A 315 55.06 -26.17 -17.13
CA ARG A 315 53.75 -25.53 -17.33
C ARG A 315 53.12 -25.85 -18.70
N GLN A 316 53.90 -26.29 -19.69
CA GLN A 316 53.39 -26.75 -20.99
C GLN A 316 52.96 -28.23 -20.96
N GLU A 317 53.67 -29.07 -20.20
CA GLU A 317 53.38 -30.50 -20.06
C GLU A 317 51.99 -30.75 -19.45
N GLU A 318 51.64 -30.06 -18.36
CA GLU A 318 50.31 -30.15 -17.75
C GLU A 318 49.18 -29.78 -18.71
N LYS A 319 49.39 -28.74 -19.52
CA LYS A 319 48.38 -28.21 -20.46
C LYS A 319 48.07 -29.24 -21.55
N ARG A 320 49.10 -29.94 -22.04
CA ARG A 320 49.02 -31.04 -23.02
C ARG A 320 48.28 -32.27 -22.46
N GLN A 321 48.52 -32.64 -21.20
CA GLN A 321 47.85 -33.81 -20.59
C GLN A 321 46.35 -33.62 -20.32
N ARG A 322 45.88 -32.40 -20.06
CA ARG A 322 44.45 -32.14 -19.76
C ARG A 322 43.55 -32.23 -21.00
N ILE A 323 44.06 -31.90 -22.18
CA ILE A 323 43.30 -31.96 -23.44
C ILE A 323 43.01 -33.41 -23.86
N ASN A 324 44.04 -34.28 -23.83
CA ASN A 324 43.92 -35.69 -24.26
C ASN A 324 42.95 -36.55 -23.43
N ARG A 325 42.54 -36.11 -22.22
CA ARG A 325 41.56 -36.84 -21.40
C ARG A 325 40.10 -36.59 -21.78
N ARG A 326 39.79 -35.52 -22.53
CA ARG A 326 38.39 -35.14 -22.85
C ARG A 326 37.86 -35.72 -24.18
N HIS A 327 38.74 -36.12 -25.09
CA HIS A 327 38.40 -36.60 -26.44
C HIS A 327 38.22 -38.14 -26.56
N ARG A 328 37.86 -38.83 -25.46
CA ARG A 328 37.89 -40.31 -25.38
C ARG A 328 36.59 -40.99 -24.91
N LEU A 329 35.47 -40.28 -24.82
CA LEU A 329 34.24 -40.82 -24.22
C LEU A 329 32.96 -40.79 -25.06
N GLU A 330 32.97 -40.22 -26.27
CA GLU A 330 31.89 -40.41 -27.24
C GLU A 330 32.44 -40.73 -28.65
N GLU A 331 31.62 -41.44 -29.42
CA GLU A 331 31.80 -41.96 -30.79
C GLU A 331 32.87 -43.05 -31.03
N GLY A 332 32.43 -44.23 -31.52
CA GLY A 332 33.29 -45.32 -32.01
C GLY A 332 32.69 -46.73 -31.89
N ARG A 333 32.09 -47.26 -32.97
CA ARG A 333 31.65 -48.69 -33.07
C ARG A 333 32.59 -49.47 -34.01
N GLY A 334 33.02 -50.68 -33.66
CA GLY A 334 33.82 -51.55 -34.55
C GLY A 334 34.13 -52.96 -33.96
N PRO A 335 34.49 -53.98 -34.79
CA PRO A 335 34.01 -55.36 -34.52
C PRO A 335 35.02 -56.56 -34.58
N ILE A 336 34.77 -57.59 -33.76
CA ILE A 336 35.21 -59.03 -33.88
C ILE A 336 36.75 -59.25 -33.64
N VAL A 337 37.32 -60.30 -32.99
CA VAL A 337 37.20 -61.79 -33.04
C VAL A 337 37.43 -62.48 -31.65
N PHE A 338 37.02 -63.76 -31.51
CA PHE A 338 37.18 -64.71 -30.37
C PHE A 338 38.48 -65.58 -30.46
N PRO A 339 38.86 -66.54 -29.55
CA PRO A 339 38.14 -67.33 -28.50
C PRO A 339 38.70 -67.20 -27.04
N GLY A 340 38.24 -67.84 -25.95
CA GLY A 340 37.25 -68.92 -25.70
C GLY A 340 37.89 -70.29 -25.38
N PRO A 341 37.27 -71.25 -24.61
CA PRO A 341 36.10 -71.23 -23.70
C PRO A 341 36.39 -71.94 -22.32
N ILE A 342 35.35 -72.29 -21.50
CA ILE A 342 35.13 -73.60 -20.79
C ILE A 342 34.08 -73.53 -19.63
N LEU A 343 33.10 -74.48 -19.66
CA LEU A 343 32.23 -75.13 -18.64
C LEU A 343 31.73 -74.41 -17.34
N MET A 344 30.69 -74.86 -16.61
CA MET A 344 29.37 -75.51 -16.88
C MET A 344 28.71 -75.92 -15.53
N ASN A 345 27.36 -75.89 -15.46
CA ASN A 345 26.51 -76.82 -14.66
C ASN A 345 26.71 -76.89 -13.10
N GLN A 346 25.80 -77.45 -12.29
CA GLN A 346 24.35 -77.75 -12.38
C GLN A 346 23.73 -77.73 -10.95
N ARG A 347 22.39 -77.88 -10.86
CA ARG A 347 21.57 -78.56 -9.81
C ARG A 347 22.14 -78.69 -8.37
N GLU A 348 21.36 -78.42 -7.33
CA GLU A 348 20.24 -79.30 -6.94
C GLU A 348 19.10 -78.62 -6.15
N GLN A 349 18.00 -79.35 -5.96
CA GLN A 349 16.87 -78.98 -5.12
C GLN A 349 16.63 -80.07 -4.06
N ALA A 350 16.58 -79.69 -2.79
CA ALA A 350 16.04 -80.52 -1.71
C ALA A 350 15.25 -79.63 -0.74
N LEU A 351 14.06 -80.08 -0.31
CA LEU A 351 13.19 -79.31 0.56
C LEU A 351 13.47 -79.59 2.03
N VAL A 352 13.36 -78.54 2.87
CA VAL A 352 12.48 -78.45 4.08
C VAL A 352 12.96 -77.31 5.00
N ARG A 353 12.02 -76.52 5.57
CA ARG A 353 12.24 -75.42 6.56
C ARG A 353 13.17 -74.29 6.08
N LEU A 354 12.69 -73.24 5.40
CA LEU A 354 11.90 -72.16 6.03
C LEU A 354 11.39 -71.13 5.01
N ARG A 355 10.33 -70.38 5.39
CA ARG A 355 9.66 -69.28 4.65
C ARG A 355 8.88 -69.76 3.40
N PRO A 356 7.74 -69.10 3.08
CA PRO A 356 7.80 -67.84 2.34
C PRO A 356 7.38 -66.61 3.17
N LEU A 357 8.16 -65.54 3.08
CA LEU A 357 7.73 -64.21 3.51
C LEU A 357 6.99 -63.53 2.34
N ARG A 358 5.66 -63.63 2.31
CA ARG A 358 4.82 -62.70 1.53
C ARG A 358 3.80 -62.00 2.43
N HIS A 359 4.08 -60.72 2.64
CA HIS A 359 3.15 -59.65 3.04
C HIS A 359 2.23 -59.89 4.24
N LYS A 360 2.73 -59.46 5.41
CA LYS A 360 2.08 -58.38 6.16
C LYS A 360 3.10 -57.71 7.10
N ARG A 361 3.26 -56.39 6.94
CA ARG A 361 3.71 -55.39 7.93
C ARG A 361 5.09 -55.58 8.62
N ASP A 362 5.85 -54.54 8.96
CA ASP A 362 5.66 -53.08 8.80
C ASP A 362 6.88 -52.42 8.13
N LYS A 363 6.67 -51.26 7.49
CA LYS A 363 7.78 -50.33 7.17
C LYS A 363 7.94 -49.41 8.39
N HIS A 364 9.07 -49.52 9.08
CA HIS A 364 9.25 -48.96 10.41
C HIS A 364 9.91 -47.57 10.37
N THR A 365 9.32 -46.64 11.14
CA THR A 365 9.93 -45.41 11.72
C THR A 365 10.80 -44.52 10.82
N ASP A 366 10.28 -43.33 10.54
CA ASP A 366 11.04 -42.16 10.12
C ASP A 366 12.08 -41.73 11.17
N GLY A 367 13.21 -41.18 10.73
CA GLY A 367 14.25 -40.62 11.59
C GLY A 367 15.54 -40.26 10.85
N ASN A 368 16.13 -39.12 11.21
CA ASN A 368 17.33 -38.50 10.62
C ASN A 368 17.19 -38.00 9.15
N SER A 369 17.69 -36.82 8.76
CA SER A 369 18.34 -35.75 9.54
C SER A 369 17.94 -34.36 9.04
N GLU A 370 18.09 -33.38 9.93
CA GLU A 370 17.84 -31.96 9.74
C GLU A 370 18.65 -31.34 8.58
N ARG A 371 18.07 -30.37 7.87
CA ARG A 371 18.85 -29.29 7.21
C ARG A 371 18.08 -27.98 7.03
N GLY A 372 17.59 -27.44 8.15
CA GLY A 372 17.46 -26.00 8.41
C GLY A 372 16.72 -25.15 7.39
N GLU A 373 15.40 -25.09 7.50
CA GLU A 373 14.60 -23.98 6.99
C GLU A 373 14.94 -22.68 7.75
N LYS A 374 15.37 -21.65 7.03
CA LYS A 374 15.74 -20.30 7.53
C LYS A 374 15.41 -19.26 6.46
N ASP A 375 14.82 -18.10 6.73
CA ASP A 375 14.30 -17.57 8.00
C ASP A 375 12.85 -17.11 7.83
N ALA A 376 11.90 -17.83 8.43
CA ALA A 376 10.55 -17.32 8.63
C ALA A 376 10.54 -16.38 9.86
N SER A 377 10.51 -15.07 9.62
CA SER A 377 10.56 -14.08 10.69
C SER A 377 9.35 -14.22 11.62
N LYS A 378 9.61 -14.47 12.91
CA LYS A 378 8.60 -14.85 13.91
C LYS A 378 7.50 -13.80 14.01
N ILE A 379 6.28 -14.16 13.64
CA ILE A 379 5.12 -13.26 13.68
C ILE A 379 4.72 -13.03 15.14
N THR A 380 5.08 -11.88 15.68
CA THR A 380 4.61 -11.39 16.99
C THR A 380 3.12 -11.12 16.92
N THR A 381 2.38 -11.71 17.86
CA THR A 381 0.93 -11.59 17.98
C THR A 381 0.61 -11.41 19.46
N TYR A 382 -0.14 -10.37 19.82
CA TYR A 382 -0.48 -10.04 21.20
C TYR A 382 -1.94 -10.38 21.52
N PRO A 383 -2.24 -10.94 22.71
CA PRO A 383 -3.60 -11.04 23.23
C PRO A 383 -4.14 -9.63 23.60
N PRO A 384 -5.45 -9.48 23.83
CA PRO A 384 -6.06 -8.25 24.32
C PRO A 384 -5.30 -7.61 25.49
N GLY A 385 -5.17 -6.29 25.45
CA GLY A 385 -4.62 -5.52 26.56
C GLY A 385 -4.67 -4.02 26.30
N ALA A 386 -4.76 -3.25 27.39
CA ALA A 386 -4.82 -1.79 27.34
C ALA A 386 -3.52 -1.16 26.79
N VAL A 387 -3.69 -0.17 25.92
CA VAL A 387 -2.66 0.75 25.45
C VAL A 387 -2.41 1.81 26.52
N ARG A 388 -1.15 2.24 26.67
CA ARG A 388 -0.78 3.36 27.55
C ARG A 388 -0.47 4.59 26.71
N PHE A 389 -0.97 5.74 27.15
CA PHE A 389 -0.70 7.05 26.58
C PHE A 389 0.03 7.90 27.62
N ASP A 390 0.85 8.85 27.18
CA ASP A 390 1.61 9.74 28.07
C ASP A 390 0.76 10.91 28.62
N CYS A 391 -0.57 10.79 28.58
CA CYS A 391 -1.54 11.75 29.10
C CYS A 391 -2.73 11.04 29.77
N GLU A 392 -3.32 11.66 30.79
CA GLU A 392 -4.46 11.11 31.56
C GLU A 392 -5.82 11.38 30.90
N MET A 393 -5.85 11.57 29.58
CA MET A 393 -7.06 11.92 28.83
C MET A 393 -7.77 10.68 28.30
N ARG A 394 -9.10 10.76 28.12
CA ARG A 394 -9.90 9.67 27.57
C ARG A 394 -9.83 9.67 26.05
N ALA A 395 -9.71 8.49 25.45
CA ALA A 395 -9.97 8.32 24.03
C ALA A 395 -11.48 8.42 23.73
N VAL A 396 -11.82 8.98 22.57
CA VAL A 396 -13.20 9.17 22.08
C VAL A 396 -13.47 8.54 20.72
N GLN A 397 -12.42 8.24 19.94
CA GLN A 397 -12.54 7.49 18.69
C GLN A 397 -11.27 6.67 18.39
N VAL A 398 -11.44 5.49 17.78
CA VAL A 398 -10.35 4.67 17.23
C VAL A 398 -10.53 4.43 15.72
N SER A 399 -9.44 4.29 14.98
CA SER A 399 -9.44 3.89 13.56
C SER A 399 -8.16 3.13 13.20
N CYS A 400 -8.21 2.28 12.18
CA CYS A 400 -7.12 1.37 11.81
C CYS A 400 -6.96 1.24 10.29
N GLY A 401 -5.75 1.48 9.78
CA GLY A 401 -5.35 1.10 8.42
C GLY A 401 -4.75 -0.31 8.38
N PHE A 402 -4.05 -0.69 7.31
CA PHE A 402 -3.51 -2.05 7.18
C PHE A 402 -2.60 -2.43 8.35
N HIS A 403 -1.69 -1.53 8.70
CA HIS A 403 -0.61 -1.76 9.66
C HIS A 403 -0.38 -0.57 10.61
N HIS A 404 -1.35 0.32 10.75
CA HIS A 404 -1.28 1.47 11.66
C HIS A 404 -2.62 1.74 12.32
N SER A 405 -2.55 2.39 13.48
CA SER A 405 -3.66 2.71 14.36
C SER A 405 -3.68 4.21 14.64
N VAL A 406 -4.89 4.76 14.77
CA VAL A 406 -5.16 6.18 14.98
C VAL A 406 -6.16 6.30 16.13
N VAL A 407 -5.87 7.15 17.10
CA VAL A 407 -6.70 7.39 18.29
C VAL A 407 -6.95 8.89 18.42
N LEU A 408 -8.21 9.27 18.62
CA LEU A 408 -8.63 10.63 18.95
C LEU A 408 -8.91 10.72 20.46
N MET A 409 -8.34 11.72 21.12
CA MET A 409 -8.54 12.02 22.54
C MET A 409 -9.60 13.11 22.73
N GLU A 410 -10.19 13.21 23.92
CA GLU A 410 -11.32 14.12 24.19
C GLU A 410 -10.98 15.63 24.11
N ASN A 411 -9.71 16.00 24.16
CA ASN A 411 -9.23 17.36 23.88
C ASN A 411 -9.04 17.67 22.38
N GLY A 412 -9.18 16.67 21.50
CA GLY A 412 -8.93 16.78 20.08
C GLY A 412 -7.50 16.44 19.64
N ASP A 413 -6.64 15.94 20.54
CA ASP A 413 -5.32 15.38 20.17
C ASP A 413 -5.48 14.08 19.39
N VAL A 414 -4.59 13.87 18.41
CA VAL A 414 -4.51 12.63 17.63
C VAL A 414 -3.21 11.91 17.94
N TYR A 415 -3.32 10.66 18.38
CA TYR A 415 -2.19 9.76 18.59
C TYR A 415 -2.16 8.69 17.48
N THR A 416 -0.98 8.38 16.98
CA THR A 416 -0.75 7.37 15.94
C THR A 416 0.35 6.41 16.32
N PHE A 417 0.23 5.16 15.88
CA PHE A 417 1.24 4.11 16.09
C PHE A 417 1.14 3.01 15.02
N GLY A 418 2.18 2.19 14.92
CA GLY A 418 2.34 1.18 13.87
C GLY A 418 3.29 1.61 12.75
N TYR A 419 2.98 1.17 11.54
CA TYR A 419 3.83 1.28 10.35
C TYR A 419 3.88 2.70 9.78
N GLY A 420 5.08 3.27 9.64
CA GLY A 420 5.28 4.65 9.17
C GLY A 420 5.80 4.82 7.75
N GLN A 421 6.12 3.76 7.01
CA GLN A 421 6.92 3.83 5.76
C GLN A 421 6.25 4.53 4.57
N HIS A 422 4.99 4.96 4.70
CA HIS A 422 4.29 5.81 3.74
C HIS A 422 3.86 7.13 4.37
N GLY A 423 4.43 7.55 5.50
CA GLY A 423 4.09 8.79 6.20
C GLY A 423 2.73 8.78 6.92
N GLN A 424 2.04 7.62 6.99
CA GLN A 424 0.65 7.51 7.46
C GLN A 424 0.44 7.79 8.96
N LEU A 425 1.52 8.00 9.71
CA LEU A 425 1.50 8.38 11.13
C LEU A 425 1.55 9.90 11.36
N GLY A 426 1.99 10.70 10.37
CA GLY A 426 1.90 12.15 10.41
C GLY A 426 2.98 12.90 11.20
N HIS A 427 4.08 12.23 11.60
CA HIS A 427 5.13 12.83 12.44
C HIS A 427 6.20 13.64 11.66
N GLY A 428 6.02 13.84 10.35
CA GLY A 428 7.04 14.44 9.48
C GLY A 428 8.16 13.49 9.05
N ASP A 429 8.17 12.25 9.56
CA ASP A 429 9.07 11.17 9.18
C ASP A 429 8.32 9.92 8.68
N VAL A 430 9.07 8.91 8.24
CA VAL A 430 8.56 7.61 7.81
C VAL A 430 8.83 6.48 8.82
N ASN A 431 9.17 6.82 10.05
CA ASN A 431 9.55 5.86 11.09
C ASN A 431 8.31 5.16 11.65
N SER A 432 8.37 3.83 11.81
CA SER A 432 7.32 3.09 12.50
C SER A 432 7.42 3.33 14.02
N ARG A 433 6.28 3.43 14.73
CA ARG A 433 6.23 3.75 16.17
C ARG A 433 5.55 2.61 16.94
N GLY A 434 6.27 2.00 17.90
CA GLY A 434 5.78 0.88 18.72
C GLY A 434 4.87 1.29 19.90
N SER A 435 4.83 2.58 20.21
CA SER A 435 4.01 3.22 21.24
C SER A 435 3.23 4.42 20.65
N PRO A 436 2.11 4.85 21.27
CA PRO A 436 1.33 5.97 20.77
C PRO A 436 2.13 7.26 20.76
N THR A 437 2.25 7.88 19.59
CA THR A 437 2.95 9.16 19.42
C THR A 437 1.95 10.26 19.04
N LEU A 438 2.04 11.43 19.67
CA LEU A 438 1.21 12.59 19.35
C LEU A 438 1.53 13.17 17.96
N VAL A 439 0.49 13.49 17.17
CA VAL A 439 0.61 14.12 15.84
C VAL A 439 0.72 15.65 15.99
N GLN A 440 1.89 16.12 16.44
CA GLN A 440 2.20 17.54 16.73
C GLN A 440 2.01 18.53 15.55
N ALA A 441 1.83 18.03 14.33
CA ALA A 441 1.75 18.85 13.11
C ALA A 441 0.31 19.26 12.70
N LEU A 442 -0.70 18.96 13.54
CA LEU A 442 -2.07 19.44 13.35
C LEU A 442 -2.23 20.85 13.93
N PRO A 443 -2.91 21.80 13.25
CA PRO A 443 -2.95 23.22 13.64
C PRO A 443 -4.03 23.57 14.68
N GLY A 444 -4.81 22.59 15.15
CA GLY A 444 -5.92 22.81 16.08
C GLY A 444 -6.62 21.50 16.48
N PRO A 445 -7.64 21.58 17.37
CA PRO A 445 -8.32 20.41 17.90
C PRO A 445 -9.12 19.65 16.84
N SER A 446 -8.97 18.33 16.85
CA SER A 446 -9.65 17.40 15.96
C SER A 446 -11.00 16.96 16.53
N VAL A 447 -11.96 16.65 15.65
CA VAL A 447 -13.29 16.12 16.01
C VAL A 447 -13.57 14.74 15.43
N GLN A 448 -12.82 14.32 14.41
CA GLN A 448 -12.94 12.98 13.83
C GLN A 448 -11.62 12.53 13.20
N VAL A 449 -11.33 11.24 13.30
CA VAL A 449 -10.21 10.56 12.62
C VAL A 449 -10.71 9.39 11.78
N THR A 450 -9.99 9.06 10.71
CA THR A 450 -10.23 7.86 9.90
C THR A 450 -8.95 7.42 9.19
N ALA A 451 -8.81 6.11 8.92
CA ALA A 451 -7.64 5.53 8.28
C ALA A 451 -8.05 4.56 7.15
N GLY A 452 -7.43 4.73 5.97
CA GLY A 452 -7.48 3.75 4.87
C GLY A 452 -6.24 2.85 4.87
N SER A 453 -5.94 2.19 3.74
CA SER A 453 -4.88 1.16 3.66
C SER A 453 -3.55 1.64 4.25
N ASN A 454 -3.09 2.79 3.75
CA ASN A 454 -1.77 3.38 3.99
C ASN A 454 -1.86 4.91 4.10
N HIS A 455 -3.00 5.44 4.59
CA HIS A 455 -3.23 6.85 4.79
C HIS A 455 -4.20 7.13 5.94
N THR A 456 -4.16 8.36 6.44
CA THR A 456 -4.97 8.87 7.56
C THR A 456 -5.57 10.20 7.15
N ALA A 457 -6.82 10.44 7.55
CA ALA A 457 -7.52 11.70 7.42
C ALA A 457 -8.07 12.15 8.79
N VAL A 458 -8.01 13.45 9.05
CA VAL A 458 -8.38 14.09 10.32
C VAL A 458 -9.27 15.30 10.02
N LEU A 459 -10.39 15.43 10.73
CA LEU A 459 -11.32 16.55 10.66
C LEU A 459 -11.11 17.47 11.87
N LEU A 460 -10.93 18.78 11.62
CA LEU A 460 -10.76 19.79 12.67
C LEU A 460 -12.09 20.47 13.03
N MET A 461 -12.17 21.09 14.21
CA MET A 461 -13.37 21.80 14.69
C MET A 461 -13.91 22.90 13.75
N ASP A 462 -13.07 23.45 12.85
CA ASP A 462 -13.46 24.48 11.88
C ASP A 462 -13.95 23.92 10.52
N GLY A 463 -13.97 22.60 10.38
CA GLY A 463 -14.35 21.89 9.16
C GLY A 463 -13.23 21.73 8.12
N GLN A 464 -11.97 22.09 8.42
CA GLN A 464 -10.81 21.74 7.59
C GLN A 464 -10.46 20.25 7.77
N VAL A 465 -9.95 19.61 6.71
CA VAL A 465 -9.54 18.19 6.70
C VAL A 465 -8.05 18.07 6.42
N PHE A 466 -7.27 17.49 7.35
CA PHE A 466 -5.83 17.24 7.18
C PHE A 466 -5.59 15.75 6.89
N THR A 467 -4.96 15.48 5.73
CA THR A 467 -4.63 14.14 5.23
C THR A 467 -3.11 13.89 5.22
N PHE A 468 -2.68 12.66 5.44
CA PHE A 468 -1.26 12.23 5.39
C PHE A 468 -1.16 10.72 5.13
N GLY A 469 -0.03 10.26 4.61
CA GLY A 469 0.13 8.90 4.10
C GLY A 469 0.53 8.82 2.63
N SER A 470 0.35 7.64 2.03
CA SER A 470 0.50 7.43 0.59
C SER A 470 -0.49 8.27 -0.20
N PHE A 471 -0.07 8.81 -1.35
CA PHE A 471 -0.96 9.43 -2.34
C PHE A 471 -0.93 8.74 -3.71
N SER A 472 -0.37 7.54 -3.82
CA SER A 472 -0.18 6.80 -5.08
C SER A 472 -1.47 6.46 -5.87
N LYS A 473 -2.65 6.70 -5.28
CA LYS A 473 -3.99 6.55 -5.90
C LYS A 473 -4.85 7.82 -5.74
N GLY A 474 -4.26 8.95 -5.36
CA GLY A 474 -4.96 10.21 -5.09
C GLY A 474 -5.70 10.27 -3.74
N GLN A 475 -5.54 9.26 -2.88
CA GLN A 475 -6.35 9.05 -1.66
C GLN A 475 -6.27 10.16 -0.61
N LEU A 476 -5.27 11.06 -0.67
CA LEU A 476 -5.17 12.24 0.20
C LEU A 476 -6.07 13.41 -0.26
N GLY A 477 -6.68 13.34 -1.44
CA GLY A 477 -7.56 14.38 -2.00
C GLY A 477 -6.83 15.69 -2.34
N ARG A 478 -5.65 15.60 -2.96
CA ARG A 478 -4.82 16.77 -3.34
C ARG A 478 -4.19 16.59 -4.73
N PRO A 479 -3.79 17.67 -5.41
CA PRO A 479 -2.94 17.59 -6.59
C PRO A 479 -1.64 16.81 -6.31
N ILE A 480 -1.21 16.02 -7.29
CA ILE A 480 0.10 15.36 -7.29
C ILE A 480 1.11 16.38 -7.81
N LEU A 481 1.83 17.03 -6.89
CA LEU A 481 2.76 18.13 -7.21
C LEU A 481 4.21 17.66 -7.37
N ASP A 482 4.67 16.73 -6.53
CA ASP A 482 6.07 16.31 -6.45
C ASP A 482 6.22 14.82 -6.09
N MET A 483 7.44 14.31 -6.20
CA MET A 483 7.88 13.01 -5.67
C MET A 483 8.56 13.19 -4.30
N PRO A 484 8.47 12.23 -3.36
CA PRO A 484 7.96 10.86 -3.48
C PRO A 484 6.45 10.72 -3.27
N TYR A 485 5.88 9.55 -3.61
CA TYR A 485 4.43 9.23 -3.55
C TYR A 485 3.78 9.16 -2.14
N TRP A 486 4.31 9.86 -1.14
CA TRP A 486 3.75 9.93 0.21
C TRP A 486 3.96 11.30 0.88
N ASN A 487 3.07 11.66 1.79
CA ASN A 487 3.17 12.86 2.63
C ASN A 487 3.26 12.45 4.11
N ALA A 488 4.43 12.63 4.72
CA ALA A 488 4.66 12.35 6.14
C ALA A 488 4.14 13.45 7.09
N LYS A 489 3.74 14.62 6.56
CA LYS A 489 3.18 15.74 7.34
C LYS A 489 1.69 15.97 7.01
N PRO A 490 0.81 16.10 8.02
CA PRO A 490 -0.59 16.58 7.90
C PRO A 490 -0.72 17.97 7.26
N SER A 491 -1.94 18.42 6.85
CA SER A 491 -2.18 19.87 6.44
C SER A 491 -3.57 20.80 6.95
N PRO A 492 -3.86 21.15 5.57
CA PRO A 492 -5.09 21.07 4.67
C PRO A 492 -5.07 20.13 3.45
N MET A 493 -6.23 19.52 3.16
CA MET A 493 -6.76 19.37 1.80
C MET A 493 -7.17 20.75 1.23
N PRO A 494 -7.03 21.00 -0.09
CA PRO A 494 -7.48 22.24 -0.70
C PRO A 494 -9.01 22.38 -0.64
N ASN A 495 -9.48 23.62 -0.56
CA ASN A 495 -10.87 24.04 -0.81
C ASN A 495 -11.92 23.34 0.09
N ILE A 496 -11.50 23.01 1.31
CA ILE A 496 -12.28 22.46 2.42
C ILE A 496 -11.99 23.27 3.69
N GLY A 497 -13.02 23.62 4.44
CA GLY A 497 -12.98 24.42 5.67
C GLY A 497 -13.80 25.71 5.61
N ALA A 498 -14.02 26.30 6.80
CA ALA A 498 -14.85 27.51 6.96
C ALA A 498 -14.52 28.65 5.98
N LYS A 499 -13.22 28.91 5.74
CA LYS A 499 -12.71 29.98 4.87
C LYS A 499 -13.11 29.86 3.38
N TYR A 500 -13.48 28.66 2.93
CA TYR A 500 -13.95 28.41 1.56
C TYR A 500 -15.48 28.30 1.46
N GLY A 501 -16.22 28.39 2.57
CA GLY A 501 -17.66 28.08 2.62
C GLY A 501 -17.98 26.58 2.53
N ARG A 502 -16.98 25.69 2.44
CA ARG A 502 -17.14 24.25 2.20
C ARG A 502 -16.69 23.45 3.43
N LYS A 503 -17.50 23.42 4.48
CA LYS A 503 -17.13 22.77 5.75
C LYS A 503 -17.33 21.26 5.66
N ALA A 504 -16.30 20.46 5.90
CA ALA A 504 -16.51 19.03 6.11
C ALA A 504 -17.25 18.80 7.44
N THR A 505 -18.27 17.94 7.42
CA THR A 505 -19.09 17.58 8.61
C THR A 505 -18.98 16.11 8.99
N TRP A 506 -18.40 15.28 8.12
CA TRP A 506 -18.01 13.90 8.42
C TRP A 506 -16.91 13.45 7.46
N ILE A 507 -15.99 12.61 7.94
CA ILE A 507 -14.96 11.96 7.13
C ILE A 507 -14.98 10.43 7.30
N GLY A 508 -14.58 9.71 6.26
CA GLY A 508 -14.35 8.26 6.30
C GLY A 508 -13.29 7.85 5.29
N ALA A 509 -12.66 6.70 5.50
CA ALA A 509 -11.73 6.11 4.54
C ALA A 509 -11.99 4.61 4.42
N SER A 510 -11.77 4.06 3.23
CA SER A 510 -11.87 2.61 2.97
C SER A 510 -10.93 2.24 1.83
N GLY A 511 -9.98 1.35 2.11
CA GLY A 511 -8.91 1.03 1.17
C GLY A 511 -8.15 2.30 0.76
N ASP A 512 -8.03 2.53 -0.54
CA ASP A 512 -7.32 3.68 -1.12
C ASP A 512 -8.26 4.83 -1.50
N GLN A 513 -9.30 5.09 -0.69
CA GLN A 513 -10.27 6.18 -0.91
C GLN A 513 -10.56 6.93 0.40
N THR A 514 -10.65 8.26 0.32
CA THR A 514 -11.20 9.16 1.36
C THR A 514 -12.57 9.66 0.92
N PHE A 515 -13.54 9.62 1.82
CA PHE A 515 -14.91 10.09 1.64
C PHE A 515 -15.17 11.27 2.58
N LEU A 516 -15.76 12.33 2.06
CA LEU A 516 -16.14 13.52 2.82
C LEU A 516 -17.65 13.76 2.68
N ARG A 517 -18.31 14.09 3.80
CA ARG A 517 -19.55 14.86 3.77
C ARG A 517 -19.17 16.33 3.92
N ILE A 518 -19.65 17.17 3.00
CA ILE A 518 -19.38 18.61 2.97
C ILE A 518 -20.72 19.33 3.06
N ASP A 519 -20.85 20.21 4.03
CA ASP A 519 -21.93 21.17 4.11
C ASP A 519 -21.42 22.47 3.43
N GLU A 520 -21.99 22.75 2.26
CA GLU A 520 -21.49 23.76 1.32
C GLU A 520 -22.39 25.00 1.27
N ALA A 521 -21.85 26.14 1.68
CA ALA A 521 -22.53 27.42 1.66
C ALA A 521 -22.48 28.03 0.25
N LEU A 522 -23.61 27.98 -0.46
CA LEU A 522 -23.82 28.57 -1.80
C LEU A 522 -23.44 30.07 -1.85
N ILE A 523 -23.58 30.78 -0.73
CA ILE A 523 -23.14 32.16 -0.59
C ILE A 523 -22.06 32.18 0.48
N ASN A 524 -20.84 32.55 0.08
CA ASN A 524 -19.71 32.76 0.98
C ASN A 524 -18.91 33.99 0.55
N SER A 525 -17.99 34.46 1.39
CA SER A 525 -17.25 35.71 1.16
C SER A 525 -16.35 35.68 -0.08
N HIS A 526 -15.84 34.51 -0.48
CA HIS A 526 -15.10 34.39 -1.74
C HIS A 526 -16.04 34.55 -2.93
N VAL A 527 -17.12 33.76 -2.98
CA VAL A 527 -18.11 33.82 -4.07
C VAL A 527 -18.69 35.24 -4.21
N LEU A 528 -18.97 35.94 -3.11
CA LEU A 528 -19.42 37.34 -3.14
C LEU A 528 -18.36 38.32 -3.65
N ALA A 529 -17.07 38.09 -3.37
CA ALA A 529 -15.97 38.91 -3.86
C ALA A 529 -15.58 38.59 -5.32
N THR A 530 -15.96 37.42 -5.82
CA THR A 530 -15.62 36.92 -7.16
C THR A 530 -16.86 36.69 -8.04
N SER A 531 -17.94 37.46 -7.83
CA SER A 531 -19.14 37.44 -8.68
C SER A 531 -19.57 38.85 -9.07
N GLU A 532 -20.09 39.01 -10.29
CA GLU A 532 -21.01 40.11 -10.59
C GLU A 532 -22.35 39.84 -9.90
N ILE A 533 -22.93 40.89 -9.30
CA ILE A 533 -24.18 40.83 -8.54
C ILE A 533 -25.19 41.77 -9.18
N PHE A 534 -26.31 41.22 -9.65
CA PHE A 534 -27.45 41.98 -10.17
C PHE A 534 -28.69 41.77 -9.29
N ALA A 535 -29.71 42.63 -9.40
CA ALA A 535 -30.95 42.45 -8.64
C ALA A 535 -32.17 43.11 -9.31
N SER A 536 -33.29 42.40 -9.34
CA SER A 536 -34.60 42.95 -9.73
C SER A 536 -35.40 43.36 -8.48
N LYS A 537 -36.67 43.73 -8.66
CA LYS A 537 -37.62 43.89 -7.56
C LYS A 537 -37.78 42.61 -6.73
N HIS A 538 -37.64 41.44 -7.34
CA HIS A 538 -37.96 40.14 -6.73
C HIS A 538 -36.77 39.18 -6.58
N ILE A 539 -35.68 39.36 -7.33
CA ILE A 539 -34.49 38.50 -7.26
C ILE A 539 -33.20 39.27 -6.96
N ILE A 540 -32.22 38.56 -6.40
CA ILE A 540 -30.78 38.89 -6.47
C ILE A 540 -30.12 37.75 -7.28
N GLY A 541 -29.25 38.09 -8.22
CA GLY A 541 -28.46 37.12 -8.98
C GLY A 541 -26.98 37.30 -8.73
N LEU A 542 -26.24 36.19 -8.63
CA LEU A 542 -24.78 36.14 -8.54
C LEU A 542 -24.27 35.31 -9.71
N VAL A 543 -23.38 35.88 -10.52
CA VAL A 543 -22.64 35.18 -11.57
C VAL A 543 -21.14 35.29 -11.26
N PRO A 544 -20.46 34.18 -10.92
CA PRO A 544 -19.03 34.17 -10.69
C PRO A 544 -18.23 34.63 -11.91
N THR A 545 -17.17 35.41 -11.69
CA THR A 545 -16.34 36.04 -12.74
C THR A 545 -14.86 35.66 -12.69
N SER A 546 -14.40 34.96 -11.63
CA SER A 546 -12.98 34.59 -11.46
C SER A 546 -12.61 33.29 -12.18
N VAL A 547 -11.51 33.33 -12.95
CA VAL A 547 -11.00 32.20 -13.75
C VAL A 547 -10.09 31.23 -12.96
N SER A 548 -9.72 31.57 -11.72
CA SER A 548 -8.70 30.83 -10.95
C SER A 548 -9.12 29.45 -10.45
N GLU A 549 -10.40 29.26 -10.15
CA GLU A 549 -10.99 27.99 -9.72
C GLU A 549 -12.39 27.83 -10.32
N PRO A 550 -12.84 26.61 -10.65
CA PRO A 550 -14.18 26.39 -11.18
C PRO A 550 -15.23 26.76 -10.12
N PRO A 551 -16.17 27.68 -10.41
CA PRO A 551 -17.14 28.14 -9.42
C PRO A 551 -18.16 27.05 -9.05
N PRO A 552 -18.79 27.13 -7.86
CA PRO A 552 -19.82 26.18 -7.42
C PRO A 552 -21.10 26.21 -8.28
N PHE A 553 -21.29 27.26 -9.10
CA PHE A 553 -22.39 27.40 -10.06
C PHE A 553 -22.04 28.37 -11.18
N LYS A 554 -22.75 28.26 -12.32
CA LYS A 554 -22.70 29.30 -13.38
C LYS A 554 -23.50 30.53 -12.96
N CYS A 555 -24.64 30.33 -12.31
CA CYS A 555 -25.48 31.40 -11.77
C CYS A 555 -26.22 30.93 -10.51
N LEU A 556 -26.39 31.81 -9.53
CA LEU A 556 -27.24 31.62 -8.36
C LEU A 556 -28.28 32.74 -8.32
N LEU A 557 -29.56 32.38 -8.30
CA LEU A 557 -30.67 33.32 -8.03
C LEU A 557 -31.19 33.14 -6.60
N ILE A 558 -31.46 34.25 -5.93
CA ILE A 558 -32.02 34.33 -4.58
C ILE A 558 -33.34 35.12 -4.67
N ASN A 559 -34.45 34.53 -4.22
CA ASN A 559 -35.73 35.23 -4.11
C ASN A 559 -35.72 36.17 -2.90
N LYS A 560 -36.02 37.45 -3.11
CA LYS A 560 -36.04 38.50 -2.07
C LYS A 560 -37.20 38.36 -1.08
N LEU A 561 -38.24 37.58 -1.40
CA LEU A 561 -39.44 37.44 -0.57
C LEU A 561 -39.35 36.33 0.48
N ASP A 562 -38.71 35.21 0.14
CA ASP A 562 -38.63 34.01 0.99
C ASP A 562 -37.18 33.53 1.25
N GLY A 563 -36.17 34.18 0.65
CA GLY A 563 -34.76 33.80 0.77
C GLY A 563 -34.39 32.52 0.02
N SER A 564 -35.27 31.95 -0.80
CA SER A 564 -35.01 30.69 -1.51
C SER A 564 -33.93 30.86 -2.60
N CYS A 565 -32.98 29.93 -2.60
CA CYS A 565 -31.84 29.91 -3.51
C CYS A 565 -32.05 28.87 -4.63
N ARG A 566 -31.70 29.23 -5.87
CA ARG A 566 -31.63 28.32 -7.02
C ARG A 566 -30.30 28.48 -7.76
N THR A 567 -29.48 27.44 -7.73
CA THR A 567 -28.26 27.31 -8.54
C THR A 567 -28.60 26.78 -9.93
N PHE A 568 -27.94 27.32 -10.95
CA PHE A 568 -28.05 26.89 -12.34
C PHE A 568 -26.65 26.50 -12.83
N ASN A 569 -26.49 25.21 -13.17
CA ASN A 569 -25.20 24.55 -13.44
C ASN A 569 -25.23 23.66 -14.71
N ASP A 570 -26.29 23.71 -15.51
CA ASP A 570 -26.50 22.71 -16.58
C ASP A 570 -25.51 22.87 -17.73
N SER A 571 -25.22 21.76 -18.41
CA SER A 571 -24.61 21.72 -19.74
C SER A 571 -25.36 22.54 -20.79
N GLU A 572 -26.70 22.55 -20.78
CA GLU A 572 -27.52 23.31 -21.73
C GLU A 572 -27.56 24.83 -21.46
N GLN A 573 -27.00 25.27 -20.33
CA GLN A 573 -27.01 26.67 -19.93
C GLN A 573 -25.82 27.44 -20.52
N GLU A 574 -26.10 28.56 -21.19
CA GLU A 574 -25.10 29.56 -21.60
C GLU A 574 -24.17 29.95 -20.44
N ASP A 575 -22.87 30.07 -20.72
CA ASP A 575 -21.93 30.67 -19.77
C ASP A 575 -22.01 32.20 -19.82
N LEU A 576 -21.92 32.81 -18.64
CA LEU A 576 -22.01 34.26 -18.43
C LEU A 576 -20.70 34.84 -17.87
N GLN A 577 -19.70 34.00 -17.60
CA GLN A 577 -18.36 34.43 -17.18
C GLN A 577 -17.71 35.39 -18.20
N GLY A 578 -17.14 36.49 -17.70
CA GLY A 578 -16.37 37.44 -18.51
C GLY A 578 -17.19 38.42 -19.37
N PHE A 579 -18.52 38.35 -19.33
CA PHE A 579 -19.41 39.37 -19.92
C PHE A 579 -19.86 40.34 -18.84
N GLY A 580 -19.98 41.63 -19.17
CA GLY A 580 -20.64 42.58 -18.29
C GLY A 580 -22.16 42.34 -18.33
N LEU A 581 -22.78 42.11 -17.18
CA LEU A 581 -24.20 41.77 -17.09
C LEU A 581 -25.06 42.97 -16.68
N CYS A 582 -26.19 43.15 -17.37
CA CYS A 582 -27.20 44.14 -17.03
C CYS A 582 -28.57 43.47 -16.96
N LEU A 583 -29.30 43.67 -15.87
CA LEU A 583 -30.65 43.13 -15.70
C LEU A 583 -31.69 44.15 -16.16
N ASP A 584 -32.60 43.71 -17.02
CA ASP A 584 -33.76 44.48 -17.46
C ASP A 584 -34.90 44.36 -16.43
N PRO A 585 -35.27 45.44 -15.71
CA PRO A 585 -36.31 45.38 -14.68
C PRO A 585 -37.74 45.49 -15.26
N VAL A 586 -37.89 45.67 -16.58
CA VAL A 586 -39.19 45.75 -17.27
C VAL A 586 -39.58 44.38 -17.83
N TYR A 587 -38.61 43.63 -18.34
CA TYR A 587 -38.82 42.31 -18.94
C TYR A 587 -38.29 41.13 -18.11
N ASP A 588 -37.61 41.37 -16.97
CA ASP A 588 -36.88 40.38 -16.15
C ASP A 588 -35.89 39.52 -16.97
N VAL A 589 -35.23 40.13 -17.97
CA VAL A 589 -34.23 39.51 -18.87
C VAL A 589 -32.82 39.97 -18.50
N ILE A 590 -31.83 39.08 -18.58
CA ILE A 590 -30.40 39.43 -18.42
C ILE A 590 -29.80 39.73 -19.80
N TRP A 591 -29.35 40.97 -20.00
CA TRP A 591 -28.49 41.36 -21.11
C TRP A 591 -27.03 41.03 -20.77
N ARG A 592 -26.30 40.37 -21.68
CA ARG A 592 -24.84 40.22 -21.61
C ARG A 592 -24.17 41.11 -22.65
N SER A 593 -23.08 41.78 -22.25
CA SER A 593 -22.29 42.63 -23.15
C SER A 593 -20.83 42.19 -23.19
N LEU A 594 -20.28 42.09 -24.40
CA LEU A 594 -18.84 42.07 -24.63
C LEU A 594 -18.32 43.50 -24.46
N ILE A 595 -17.32 43.70 -23.61
CA ILE A 595 -16.76 45.03 -23.32
C ILE A 595 -15.92 45.51 -24.51
N LEU A 596 -16.60 46.07 -25.51
CA LEU A 596 -16.03 46.99 -26.47
C LEU A 596 -16.20 48.42 -25.93
N PHE A 597 -15.09 49.07 -25.58
CA PHE A 597 -15.05 50.47 -25.18
C PHE A 597 -15.41 51.39 -26.36
N LEU A 598 -16.71 51.56 -26.61
CA LEU A 598 -17.23 52.69 -27.38
C LEU A 598 -17.29 53.91 -26.46
N PHE A 599 -16.16 54.62 -26.38
CA PHE A 599 -16.17 56.04 -26.05
C PHE A 599 -17.00 56.78 -27.12
N ILE A 600 -17.83 57.72 -26.65
CA ILE A 600 -18.55 58.71 -27.45
C ILE A 600 -18.01 60.09 -27.02
#